data_AF-A0AAP5BK12-F1
#
_entry.id   AF-A0AAP5BK12-F1
#
_cell.length_a   1.000
_cell.length_b   1.000
_cell.length_c   1.000
_cell.angle_alpha   90.00
_cell.angle_beta   90.00
_cell.angle_gamma   90.00
#
_symmetry.space_group_name_H-M   'P 1'
#
loop_
_entity.id
_entity.type
_entity.pdbx_description
1 polymer ?
#
loop_
_entity_poly.entity_id
_entity_poly.type
_entity_poly.pdbx_seq_one_letter_code
_entity_poly.pdbx_strand_id
1 'polypeptide(L)'
;MTTHVFHEFPQDEQEDVTAAAAAEGFDIGEFTITDEELYPPRKTVGPIRRQVTVTRLINNTSKVYDAGRGTVWTVEFEQDLASGAFGP
;
A
#
# COMPACT_ATOMS: atom_id res chain seq x y z
N MET A 1 -9.61 14.96 1.61
CA MET A 1 -9.05 13.61 1.36
C MET A 1 -8.41 13.71 0.00
N THR A 2 -7.11 13.49 -0.04
CA THR A 2 -6.35 13.40 -1.30
C THR A 2 -6.07 11.92 -1.49
N THR A 3 -6.33 11.43 -2.70
CA THR A 3 -6.08 10.04 -3.07
C THR A 3 -5.08 10.06 -4.22
N HIS A 4 -4.01 9.29 -4.10
CA HIS A 4 -3.05 9.11 -5.18
C HIS A 4 -3.04 7.65 -5.62
N VAL A 5 -2.76 7.44 -6.90
CA VAL A 5 -2.53 6.11 -7.46
C VAL A 5 -1.06 5.76 -7.44
N PHE A 6 -0.72 4.48 -7.58
CA PHE A 6 0.65 3.96 -7.41
C PHE A 6 1.76 4.76 -8.12
N HIS A 7 1.54 5.22 -9.36
CA HIS A 7 2.55 5.96 -10.11
C HIS A 7 2.86 7.37 -9.55
N GLU A 8 2.01 7.86 -8.66
CA GLU A 8 2.17 9.15 -7.96
C GLU A 8 2.89 8.97 -6.61
N PHE A 9 3.18 7.75 -6.18
CA PHE A 9 3.89 7.48 -4.93
C PHE A 9 5.35 7.93 -5.02
N PRO A 10 6.05 8.14 -3.89
CA PRO A 10 7.51 8.28 -3.87
C PRO A 10 8.20 7.17 -4.66
N GLN A 11 9.26 7.51 -5.39
CA GLN A 11 9.95 6.56 -6.26
C GLN A 11 10.51 5.36 -5.49
N ASP A 12 11.07 5.61 -4.29
CA ASP A 12 11.59 4.55 -3.42
C ASP A 12 10.50 3.55 -3.02
N GLU A 13 9.30 4.02 -2.67
CA GLU A 13 8.18 3.13 -2.38
C GLU A 13 7.74 2.34 -3.62
N GLN A 14 7.73 2.96 -4.81
CA GLN A 14 7.40 2.25 -6.05
C GLN A 14 8.40 1.12 -6.33
N GLU A 15 9.69 1.38 -6.15
CA GLU A 15 10.76 0.40 -6.33
C GLU A 15 10.66 -0.74 -5.31
N ASP A 16 10.47 -0.43 -4.03
CA ASP A 16 10.36 -1.41 -2.94
C ASP A 16 9.16 -2.34 -3.13
N VAL A 17 7.99 -1.80 -3.44
CA VAL A 17 6.76 -2.59 -3.64
C VAL A 17 6.87 -3.49 -4.87
N THR A 18 7.44 -2.95 -5.96
CA THR A 18 7.67 -3.73 -7.19
C THR A 18 8.65 -4.87 -6.94
N ALA A 19 9.73 -4.63 -6.18
CA ALA A 19 10.69 -5.65 -5.81
C ALA A 19 10.08 -6.72 -4.90
N ALA A 20 9.29 -6.33 -3.90
CA ALA A 20 8.57 -7.25 -3.01
C ALA A 20 7.59 -8.15 -3.77
N ALA A 21 6.80 -7.59 -4.70
CA ALA A 21 5.91 -8.36 -5.55
C ALA A 21 6.67 -9.39 -6.40
N ALA A 22 7.75 -8.94 -7.05
CA ALA A 22 8.57 -9.81 -7.90
C ALA A 22 9.29 -10.92 -7.10
N ALA A 23 9.71 -10.65 -5.86
CA ALA A 23 10.36 -11.63 -4.99
C ALA A 23 9.43 -12.82 -4.67
N GLU A 24 8.14 -12.56 -4.51
CA GLU A 24 7.10 -13.57 -4.26
C GLU A 24 6.44 -14.10 -5.56
N GLY A 25 6.97 -13.71 -6.73
CA GLY A 25 6.55 -14.23 -8.03
C GLY A 25 5.29 -13.58 -8.62
N PHE A 26 4.90 -12.41 -8.12
CA PHE A 26 3.78 -11.63 -8.66
C PHE A 26 4.26 -10.50 -9.58
N ASP A 27 3.43 -10.13 -10.55
CA ASP A 27 3.61 -8.90 -11.30
C ASP A 27 2.88 -7.74 -10.59
N ILE A 28 3.52 -6.58 -10.50
CA ILE A 28 2.91 -5.42 -9.82
C ILE A 28 1.62 -4.94 -10.49
N GLY A 29 1.47 -5.20 -11.80
CA GLY A 29 0.25 -4.94 -12.56
C GLY A 29 -0.93 -5.85 -12.20
N GLU A 30 -0.72 -6.90 -11.39
CA GLU A 30 -1.81 -7.69 -10.79
C GLU A 30 -2.52 -6.94 -9.65
N PHE A 31 -2.00 -5.79 -9.21
CA PHE A 31 -2.51 -5.04 -8.09
C PHE A 31 -2.97 -3.64 -8.48
N THR A 32 -4.09 -3.22 -7.89
CA THR A 32 -4.42 -1.80 -7.76
C THR A 32 -3.90 -1.30 -6.42
N ILE A 33 -3.07 -0.26 -6.43
CA ILE A 33 -2.52 0.36 -5.23
C ILE A 33 -2.87 1.84 -5.23
N THR A 34 -3.50 2.28 -4.15
CA THR A 34 -3.91 3.68 -3.93
C THR A 34 -3.65 4.07 -2.50
N ASP A 35 -3.31 5.33 -2.24
CA ASP A 35 -3.28 5.86 -0.89
C ASP A 35 -4.40 6.87 -0.63
N GLU A 36 -4.69 7.10 0.64
CA GLU A 36 -5.50 8.23 1.07
C GLU A 36 -4.88 8.96 2.26
N GLU A 37 -4.89 10.29 2.19
CA GLU A 37 -4.55 11.14 3.33
C GLU A 37 -5.79 11.38 4.21
N LEU A 38 -5.73 10.85 5.43
CA LEU A 38 -6.72 11.02 6.48
C LEU A 38 -6.35 12.22 7.36
N TYR A 39 -7.12 13.29 7.19
CA TYR A 39 -6.99 14.51 7.96
C TYR A 39 -7.76 14.40 9.28
N PRO A 40 -7.21 14.91 10.40
CA PRO A 40 -7.96 14.97 11.64
C PRO A 40 -9.22 15.85 11.49
N PRO A 41 -10.27 15.59 12.29
CA PRO A 41 -11.47 16.43 12.28
C PRO A 41 -11.13 17.92 12.47
N ARG A 42 -11.92 18.80 11.84
CA ARG A 42 -11.69 20.27 11.71
C ARG A 42 -11.47 21.08 13.01
N LYS A 43 -11.40 20.45 14.19
CA LYS A 43 -11.17 21.07 15.49
C LYS A 43 -10.05 20.41 16.32
N THR A 44 -9.30 19.47 15.74
CA THR A 44 -8.24 18.75 16.44
C THR A 44 -6.93 18.93 15.69
N VAL A 45 -5.88 19.38 16.38
CA VAL A 45 -4.51 19.33 15.83
C VAL A 45 -4.01 17.90 16.02
N GLY A 46 -3.68 17.22 14.92
CA GLY A 46 -3.18 15.86 14.93
C GLY A 46 -2.37 15.57 13.66
N PRO A 47 -1.57 14.49 13.66
CA PRO A 47 -0.82 14.09 12.47
C PRO A 47 -1.78 13.70 11.35
N ILE A 48 -1.46 14.11 10.11
CA ILE A 48 -2.07 13.54 8.91
C ILE A 48 -1.59 12.09 8.84
N ARG A 49 -2.53 11.15 8.73
CA ARG A 49 -2.21 9.75 8.49
C ARG A 49 -2.39 9.46 7.01
N ARG A 50 -1.52 8.64 6.44
CA ARG A 50 -1.74 8.10 5.10
C ARG A 50 -1.97 6.60 5.24
N GLN A 51 -2.93 6.09 4.47
CA GLN A 51 -3.22 4.67 4.40
C GLN A 51 -3.09 4.21 2.96
N VAL A 52 -2.45 3.07 2.74
CA VAL A 52 -2.32 2.47 1.41
C VAL A 52 -3.25 1.26 1.32
N THR A 53 -4.12 1.27 0.33
CA THR A 53 -4.97 0.12 -0.02
C THR A 53 -4.34 -0.60 -1.21
N VAL A 54 -4.09 -1.91 -1.03
CA VAL A 54 -3.62 -2.81 -2.08
C VAL A 54 -4.72 -3.81 -2.38
N THR A 55 -5.12 -3.93 -3.64
CA THR A 55 -6.15 -4.88 -4.09
C THR A 55 -5.63 -5.73 -5.23
N ARG A 56 -5.62 -7.06 -5.05
CA ARG A 56 -5.27 -7.99 -6.13
C ARG A 56 -6.45 -8.16 -7.09
N LEU A 57 -6.21 -7.96 -8.38
CA LEU A 57 -7.26 -7.86 -9.40
C LEU A 57 -7.98 -9.19 -9.66
N ILE A 58 -7.26 -10.31 -9.63
CA ILE A 58 -7.81 -11.62 -10.03
C ILE A 58 -8.90 -12.14 -9.08
N ASN A 59 -8.81 -11.80 -7.79
CA ASN A 59 -9.71 -12.31 -6.76
C ASN A 59 -10.34 -11.20 -5.90
N ASN A 60 -10.04 -9.93 -6.18
CA ASN A 60 -10.50 -8.75 -5.42
C ASN A 60 -10.15 -8.82 -3.92
N THR A 61 -9.07 -9.52 -3.56
CA THR A 61 -8.57 -9.51 -2.17
C THR A 61 -7.87 -8.18 -1.90
N SER A 62 -8.29 -7.50 -0.84
CA SER A 62 -7.77 -6.19 -0.48
C SER A 62 -7.18 -6.19 0.93
N LYS A 63 -6.11 -5.41 1.10
CA LYS A 63 -5.53 -5.06 2.41
C LYS A 63 -5.25 -3.58 2.50
N VAL A 64 -5.30 -3.05 3.71
CA VAL A 64 -5.03 -1.65 4.03
C VAL A 64 -3.87 -1.59 5.01
N TYR A 65 -2.90 -0.74 4.72
CA TYR A 65 -1.70 -0.54 5.51
C TYR A 65 -1.61 0.91 6.00
N ASP A 66 -1.10 1.13 7.20
CA ASP A 66 -0.71 2.46 7.65
C ASP A 66 0.61 2.84 6.97
N ALA A 67 0.61 3.92 6.20
CA ALA A 67 1.75 4.40 5.44
C ALA A 67 2.03 5.86 5.80
N GLY A 68 2.98 6.10 6.68
CA GLY A 68 3.37 7.43 7.13
C GLY A 68 4.81 7.47 7.63
N ARG A 69 5.20 8.57 8.29
CA ARG A 69 6.55 8.66 8.85
C ARG A 69 6.79 7.57 9.88
N GLY A 70 7.77 6.69 9.60
CA GLY A 70 8.19 5.62 10.50
C GLY A 70 7.43 4.30 10.34
N THR A 71 6.54 4.18 9.35
CA THR A 71 5.89 2.90 9.00
C THR A 71 6.72 2.15 7.96
N VAL A 72 6.59 0.83 7.92
CA VAL A 72 7.30 -0.06 6.97
C VAL A 72 6.30 -0.87 6.16
N TRP A 73 5.27 -0.19 5.64
CA TRP A 73 4.13 -0.87 5.00
C TRP A 73 4.53 -1.74 3.79
N THR A 74 5.60 -1.39 3.07
CA THR A 74 6.14 -2.19 1.96
C THR A 74 6.68 -3.54 2.44
N VAL A 75 7.25 -3.59 3.65
CA VAL A 75 7.70 -4.82 4.32
C VAL A 75 6.50 -5.64 4.81
N GLU A 76 5.48 -4.99 5.36
CA GLU A 76 4.23 -5.68 5.76
C GLU A 76 3.51 -6.27 4.55
N PHE A 77 3.52 -5.56 3.42
CA PHE A 77 3.02 -6.04 2.14
C PHE A 77 3.79 -7.27 1.65
N GLU A 78 5.13 -7.25 1.67
CA GLU A 78 5.98 -8.41 1.32
C GLU A 78 5.65 -9.64 2.19
N GLN A 79 5.52 -9.45 3.50
CA GLN A 79 5.14 -10.52 4.43
C GLN A 79 3.76 -11.10 4.13
N ASP A 80 2.83 -10.26 3.70
CA ASP A 80 1.49 -10.67 3.30
C ASP A 80 1.48 -11.45 1.99
N LEU A 81 2.31 -11.09 1.03
CA LEU A 81 2.53 -11.89 -0.17
C LEU A 81 3.11 -13.26 0.18
N ALA A 82 4.18 -13.30 0.98
CA ALA A 82 4.87 -14.53 1.39
C ALA A 82 3.98 -15.47 2.22
N SER A 83 3.03 -14.92 2.98
CA SER A 83 2.05 -15.71 3.74
C SER A 83 0.82 -16.13 2.92
N GLY A 84 0.73 -15.72 1.65
CA GLY A 84 -0.41 -16.02 0.78
C GLY A 84 -1.68 -15.23 1.13
N ALA A 85 -1.56 -14.09 1.80
CA ALA A 85 -2.69 -13.28 2.23
C ALA A 85 -3.50 -12.69 1.06
N PHE A 86 -2.88 -12.55 -0.12
CA PHE A 86 -3.54 -12.18 -1.36
C PHE A 86 -4.03 -13.37 -2.20
N GLY A 87 -4.02 -14.57 -1.60
CA GLY A 87 -4.37 -15.83 -2.26
C GLY A 87 -3.26 -16.36 -3.19
N PRO A 88 -3.42 -17.60 -3.69
CA PRO A 88 -2.57 -18.16 -4.74
C PRO A 88 -2.72 -17.39 -6.06
#